data_AF-A0A6B2VKD0-F1
#
_entry.id   AF-A0A6B2VKD0-F1
#
_cell.length_a   1.000
_cell.length_b   1.000
_cell.length_c   1.000
_cell.angle_alpha   90.00
_cell.angle_beta   90.00
_cell.angle_gamma   90.00
#
_symmetry.space_group_name_H-M   'P 1'
#
loop_
_entity.id
_entity.type
_entity.pdbx_description
1 polymer ?
#
loop_
_entity_poly.entity_id
_entity_poly.type
_entity_poly.pdbx_seq_one_letter_code
_entity_poly.pdbx_strand_id
1 'polypeptide(L)'
;MSTPTLVIDGKLVPLDDVIWLERRPCGCVVSAVVAVVDERVLADADQVRQHWHPTEAERQQADAAGLTVEPVTGARYRREFRGRWRCDQHATPTS
;
A
#
# COMPACT_ATOMS: atom_id res chain seq x y z
N MET A 1 -25.70 5.96 -1.10
CA MET A 1 -24.85 4.83 -1.51
C MET A 1 -23.95 4.49 -0.34
N SER A 2 -23.91 3.24 0.10
CA SER A 2 -23.03 2.85 1.22
C SER A 2 -21.59 2.76 0.72
N THR A 3 -20.66 3.43 1.38
CA THR A 3 -19.23 3.29 1.06
C THR A 3 -18.80 1.86 1.39
N PRO A 4 -18.21 1.10 0.44
CA PRO A 4 -17.65 -0.22 0.72
C PRO A 4 -16.63 -0.16 1.85
N THR A 5 -16.49 -1.25 2.62
CA THR A 5 -15.61 -1.33 3.79
C THR A 5 -14.66 -2.51 3.70
N LEU A 6 -13.46 -2.35 4.24
CA LEU A 6 -12.44 -3.40 4.39
C LEU A 6 -12.21 -3.69 5.87
N VAL A 7 -11.93 -4.96 6.22
CA VAL A 7 -11.54 -5.31 7.59
C VAL A 7 -10.04 -5.06 7.77
N ILE A 8 -9.68 -4.16 8.68
CA ILE A 8 -8.29 -3.87 9.08
C ILE A 8 -8.22 -3.99 10.59
N ASP A 9 -7.30 -4.82 11.11
CA ASP A 9 -7.13 -5.06 12.55
C ASP A 9 -8.46 -5.42 13.27
N GLY A 10 -9.32 -6.20 12.59
CA GLY A 10 -10.63 -6.64 13.10
C GLY A 10 -11.73 -5.58 13.07
N LYS A 11 -11.51 -4.41 12.46
CA LYS A 11 -12.48 -3.31 12.35
C LYS A 11 -12.88 -3.07 10.90
N LEU A 12 -14.16 -2.78 10.67
CA LEU A 12 -14.64 -2.31 9.37
C LEU A 12 -14.18 -0.86 9.15
N VAL A 13 -13.41 -0.64 8.09
CA VAL A 13 -12.89 0.66 7.69
C VAL A 13 -13.49 1.02 6.33
N PRO A 14 -14.16 2.16 6.20
CA PRO A 14 -14.61 2.67 4.91
C PRO A 14 -13.45 2.78 3.91
N LEU A 15 -13.64 2.35 2.66
CA LEU A 15 -12.56 2.36 1.66
C LEU A 15 -12.03 3.77 1.37
N ASP A 16 -12.81 4.83 1.59
CA ASP A 16 -12.33 6.21 1.48
C ASP A 16 -11.33 6.64 2.58
N ASP A 17 -11.20 5.86 3.66
CA ASP A 17 -10.14 5.99 4.68
C ASP A 17 -9.09 4.86 4.59
N VAL A 18 -9.11 4.04 3.53
CA VAL A 18 -8.09 3.00 3.32
C VAL A 18 -6.98 3.50 2.40
N ILE A 19 -5.74 3.24 2.81
CA ILE A 19 -4.54 3.42 2.00
C ILE A 19 -3.87 2.06 1.87
N TRP A 20 -3.60 1.66 0.64
CA TRP A 20 -2.81 0.48 0.34
C TRP A 20 -1.33 0.84 0.30
N LEU A 21 -0.51 0.02 0.93
CA LEU A 21 0.94 0.14 0.95
C LEU A 21 1.58 -1.01 0.21
N GLU A 22 2.54 -0.67 -0.64
CA GLU A 22 3.52 -1.63 -1.13
C GLU A 22 4.74 -1.61 -0.24
N ARG A 23 5.18 -2.77 0.23
CA ARG A 23 6.31 -2.87 1.16
C ARG A 23 7.35 -3.87 0.70
N ARG A 24 8.61 -3.54 0.96
CA ARG A 24 9.72 -4.51 0.89
C ARG A 24 9.72 -5.41 2.12
N PRO A 25 10.41 -6.56 2.08
CA PRO A 25 10.59 -7.43 3.25
C PRO A 25 11.25 -6.72 4.45
N CYS A 26 12.08 -5.71 4.21
CA CYS A 26 12.67 -4.88 5.27
C CYS A 26 11.71 -3.84 5.88
N GLY A 27 10.43 -3.86 5.47
CA GLY A 27 9.38 -2.97 5.94
C GLY A 27 9.28 -1.65 5.18
N CYS A 28 10.25 -1.35 4.31
CA CYS A 28 10.30 -0.12 3.51
C CYS A 28 9.03 0.07 2.68
N VAL A 29 8.34 1.21 2.82
CA VAL A 29 7.23 1.58 1.93
C VAL A 29 7.80 1.99 0.57
N VAL A 30 7.38 1.31 -0.49
CA VAL A 30 7.78 1.57 -1.87
C VAL A 30 6.76 2.49 -2.54
N SER A 31 5.48 2.18 -2.33
CA SER A 31 4.35 2.85 -2.97
C SER A 31 3.19 2.95 -1.98
N ALA A 32 2.34 3.96 -2.16
CA ALA A 32 1.10 4.10 -1.42
C ALA A 32 0.00 4.63 -2.35
N VAL A 33 -1.21 4.08 -2.26
CA VAL A 33 -2.38 4.53 -3.03
C VAL A 33 -3.62 4.52 -2.17
N VAL A 34 -4.47 5.55 -2.30
CA VAL A 34 -5.79 5.55 -1.64
C VAL A 34 -6.69 4.51 -2.32
N ALA A 35 -7.54 3.82 -1.55
CA ALA A 35 -8.37 2.75 -2.11
C ALA A 35 -9.51 3.25 -3.01
N VAL A 36 -9.83 4.55 -2.96
CA VAL A 36 -10.80 5.20 -3.86
C VAL A 36 -10.09 6.34 -4.59
N VAL A 37 -9.94 6.22 -5.92
CA VAL A 37 -9.37 7.24 -6.81
C VAL A 37 -10.39 7.53 -7.91
N ASP A 38 -10.94 8.74 -7.92
CA ASP A 38 -12.01 9.14 -8.84
C ASP A 38 -13.17 8.13 -8.85
N GLU A 39 -13.40 7.46 -9.99
CA GLU A 39 -14.43 6.42 -10.17
C GLU A 39 -13.91 4.99 -9.92
N ARG A 40 -12.62 4.83 -9.62
CA ARG A 40 -11.98 3.53 -9.41
C ARG A 40 -11.89 3.20 -7.93
N VAL A 41 -12.33 1.99 -7.58
CA VAL A 41 -12.23 1.42 -6.24
C VAL A 41 -11.28 0.22 -6.27
N LEU A 42 -10.27 0.25 -5.41
CA LEU A 42 -9.32 -0.83 -5.16
C LEU A 42 -9.71 -1.51 -3.84
N ALA A 43 -10.60 -2.49 -3.94
CA ALA A 43 -11.24 -3.16 -2.80
C ALA A 43 -10.38 -4.28 -2.19
N ASP A 44 -9.39 -4.79 -2.92
CA ASP A 44 -8.53 -5.88 -2.48
C ASP A 44 -7.08 -5.71 -2.96
N ALA A 45 -6.20 -6.53 -2.42
CA ALA A 45 -4.76 -6.48 -2.70
C ALA A 45 -4.42 -6.87 -4.15
N ASP A 46 -5.19 -7.75 -4.79
CA ASP A 46 -4.92 -8.19 -6.17
C ASP A 46 -5.22 -7.07 -7.16
N GLN A 47 -6.29 -6.31 -6.95
CA GLN A 47 -6.61 -5.11 -7.74
C GLN A 47 -5.51 -4.06 -7.62
N VAL A 48 -4.98 -3.86 -6.42
CA VAL A 48 -3.87 -2.93 -6.16
C VAL A 48 -2.59 -3.43 -6.84
N ARG A 49 -2.31 -4.73 -6.76
CA ARG A 49 -1.15 -5.33 -7.39
C ARG A 49 -1.19 -5.19 -8.91
N GLN A 50 -2.37 -5.39 -9.53
CA GLN A 50 -2.58 -5.14 -10.96
C GLN A 50 -2.49 -3.64 -11.30
N HIS A 51 -2.88 -2.76 -10.38
CA HIS A 51 -2.76 -1.32 -10.56
C HIS A 51 -1.29 -0.86 -10.59
N TRP A 52 -0.45 -1.35 -9.69
CA TRP A 52 0.99 -1.00 -9.66
C TRP A 52 1.81 -1.76 -10.70
N HIS A 53 1.48 -3.03 -10.95
CA HIS A 53 2.20 -3.94 -11.85
C HIS A 53 1.24 -4.46 -12.93
N PRO A 54 0.89 -3.64 -13.91
CA PRO A 54 -0.12 -3.99 -14.92
C PRO A 54 0.32 -5.17 -15.80
N THR A 55 1.62 -5.33 -16.04
CA THR A 55 2.14 -6.44 -16.84
C THR A 55 2.57 -7.63 -15.99
N GLU A 56 2.61 -8.81 -16.61
CA GLU A 56 3.06 -10.04 -15.95
C GLU A 56 4.53 -9.97 -15.56
N ALA A 57 5.38 -9.36 -16.40
CA ALA A 57 6.79 -9.18 -16.12
C ALA A 57 7.02 -8.30 -14.86
N GLU A 58 6.26 -7.21 -14.72
CA GLU A 58 6.34 -6.36 -13.53
C GLU A 58 5.87 -7.12 -12.28
N ARG A 59 4.79 -7.91 -12.38
CA ARG A 59 4.32 -8.74 -11.26
C ARG A 59 5.35 -9.77 -10.82
N GLN A 60 6.02 -10.42 -11.77
CA GLN A 60 7.08 -11.38 -11.48
C GLN A 60 8.30 -10.70 -10.84
N GLN A 61 8.65 -9.50 -11.31
CA GLN A 61 9.73 -8.72 -10.70
C GLN A 61 9.38 -8.30 -9.27
N ALA A 62 8.12 -7.90 -9.02
CA ALA A 62 7.62 -7.58 -7.68
C ALA A 62 7.66 -8.79 -6.74
N ASP A 63 7.24 -9.98 -7.21
CA ASP A 63 7.34 -11.23 -6.45
C ASP A 63 8.78 -11.60 -6.14
N ALA A 64 9.67 -11.52 -7.14
CA ALA A 64 11.09 -11.82 -6.98
C ALA A 64 11.76 -10.87 -5.98
N ALA A 65 11.28 -9.62 -5.89
CA ALA A 65 11.72 -8.64 -4.89
C ALA A 65 11.04 -8.80 -3.51
N GLY A 66 10.08 -9.73 -3.38
CA GLY A 66 9.34 -9.98 -2.14
C GLY A 66 8.42 -8.83 -1.73
N LEU A 67 7.89 -8.07 -2.70
CA LEU A 67 6.99 -6.96 -2.41
C LEU A 67 5.64 -7.46 -1.91
N THR A 68 5.14 -6.84 -0.85
CA THR A 68 3.82 -7.15 -0.27
C THR A 68 2.88 -5.97 -0.39
N VAL A 69 1.58 -6.26 -0.43
CA VAL A 69 0.50 -5.28 -0.45
C VAL A 69 -0.29 -5.39 0.86
N GLU A 70 -0.37 -4.31 1.63
CA GLU A 70 -1.14 -4.30 2.88
C GLU A 70 -2.04 -3.06 2.99
N PRO A 71 -3.27 -3.20 3.52
CA PRO A 71 -4.14 -2.07 3.79
C PRO A 71 -3.83 -1.45 5.15
N VAL A 72 -3.86 -0.13 5.23
CA VAL A 72 -3.81 0.64 6.48
C VAL A 72 -4.88 1.73 6.49
N THR A 73 -5.25 2.21 7.67
CA THR A 73 -6.11 3.40 7.76
C THR A 73 -5.33 4.67 7.40
N GLY A 74 -6.02 5.68 6.86
CA GLY A 74 -5.44 6.98 6.55
C GLY A 74 -4.87 7.68 7.79
N ALA A 75 -5.46 7.43 8.96
CA ALA A 75 -4.91 7.87 10.25
C ALA A 75 -3.56 7.20 10.58
N ARG A 76 -3.46 5.87 10.42
CA ARG A 76 -2.20 5.13 10.63
C ARG A 76 -1.13 5.60 9.66
N TYR A 77 -1.49 5.77 8.40
CA TYR A 77 -0.57 6.24 7.37
C TYR A 77 0.09 7.58 7.70
N ARG A 78 -0.71 8.57 8.11
CA ARG A 78 -0.22 9.90 8.49
C ARG A 78 0.69 9.86 9.70
N ARG A 79 0.40 8.99 10.68
CA ARG A 79 1.16 8.85 11.92
C ARG A 79 2.50 8.14 11.71
N GLU A 80 2.49 7.04 10.96
CA GLU A 80 3.62 6.09 10.92
C GLU A 80 4.49 6.24 9.67
N PHE A 81 3.91 6.58 8.52
CA PHE A 81 4.61 6.49 7.23
C PHE A 81 4.88 7.85 6.59
N ARG A 82 3.97 8.83 6.72
CA ARG A 82 4.10 10.14 6.03
C ARG A 82 5.30 10.99 6.49
N GLY A 83 5.76 10.83 7.73
CA GLY A 83 6.65 11.81 8.36
C GLY A 83 8.04 11.35 8.79
N ARG A 84 8.32 10.04 8.92
CA ARG A 84 9.52 9.55 9.64
C ARG A 84 10.08 8.20 9.20
N TRP A 85 9.70 7.70 8.03
CA TRP A 85 10.17 6.38 7.62
C TRP A 85 11.69 6.38 7.34
N ARG A 86 12.43 5.54 8.06
CA ARG A 86 13.87 5.30 7.90
C ARG A 86 14.10 3.80 7.76
N CYS A 87 15.03 3.43 6.91
CA CYS A 87 15.29 2.05 6.53
C CYS A 87 16.78 1.96 6.24
N ASP A 88 17.56 1.35 7.13
CA ASP A 88 19.03 1.39 7.06
C ASP A 88 19.57 0.74 5.77
N GLN A 89 18.83 -0.21 5.19
CA GLN A 89 19.16 -0.84 3.91
C GLN A 89 19.03 0.10 2.70
N HIS A 90 18.25 1.17 2.83
CA HIS A 90 17.98 2.13 1.76
C HIS A 90 18.22 3.57 2.23
N ALA A 91 18.92 3.75 3.36
CA ALA A 91 19.41 5.04 3.77
C ALA A 91 20.46 5.43 2.74
N THR A 92 20.10 6.31 1.80
CA THR A 92 21.08 6.89 0.89
C THR A 92 22.13 7.57 1.77
N PRO A 93 23.40 7.16 1.75
CA PRO A 93 24.42 7.94 2.41
C PRO A 93 24.41 9.31 1.72
N THR A 94 24.12 10.36 2.49
CA THR A 94 24.42 11.73 2.07
C THR A 94 25.94 11.82 1.95
N SER A 95 26.42 11.69 0.71
CA SER A 95 27.76 12.13 0.32
C SER A 95 27.86 13.65 0.32
#